data_AF-A0A2V6NS81-F1
#
_entry.id   AF-A0A2V6NS81-F1
#
_cell.length_a   1.000
_cell.length_b   1.000
_cell.length_c   1.000
_cell.angle_alpha   90.00
_cell.angle_beta   90.00
_cell.angle_gamma   90.00
#
_symmetry.space_group_name_H-M   'P 1'
#
loop_
_entity.id
_entity.type
_entity.pdbx_description
1 polymer ?
#
loop_
_entity_poly.entity_id
_entity_poly.type
_entity_poly.pdbx_seq_one_letter_code
_entity_poly.pdbx_strand_id
1 'polypeptide(L)' 'GRRYRRQDEIGTPFGVTIDFETLGEKGEELRDTVTLRDRDSMKQERVAIKDLPQIISTKIR' A
#
# COMPACT_ATOMS: atom_id res chain seq x y z
N GLY A 1 -5.94 -0.64 12.47
CA GLY A 1 -7.36 -0.68 12.88
C GLY A 1 -8.10 0.62 12.60
N ARG A 2 -8.07 1.59 13.52
CA ARG A 2 -8.86 2.85 13.41
C ARG A 2 -8.63 3.67 12.14
N ARG A 3 -7.38 3.76 11.65
CA ARG A 3 -7.03 4.55 10.47
C ARG A 3 -7.60 3.96 9.18
N TYR A 4 -7.57 2.63 9.05
CA TYR A 4 -8.18 1.94 7.93
C TYR A 4 -9.70 2.07 7.91
N ARG A 5 -10.36 1.93 9.08
CA ARG A 5 -11.81 2.08 9.16
C ARG A 5 -12.27 3.46 8.67
N ARG A 6 -11.52 4.52 8.99
CA ARG A 6 -11.77 5.86 8.45
C ARG A 6 -11.54 5.94 6.94
N GLN A 7 -10.50 5.32 6.41
CA GLN A 7 -10.26 5.30 4.96
C GLN A 7 -11.34 4.51 4.21
N ASP A 8 -11.81 3.41 4.79
CA ASP A 8 -12.91 2.60 4.26
C ASP A 8 -14.23 3.41 4.28
N GLU A 9 -14.50 4.17 5.35
CA GLU A 9 -15.67 5.07 5.48
C GLU A 9 -15.62 6.31 4.56
N ILE A 10 -14.44 6.86 4.31
CA ILE A 10 -14.24 8.00 3.39
C ILE A 10 -14.23 7.53 1.93
N GLY A 11 -14.24 6.21 1.69
CA GLY A 11 -14.30 5.63 0.35
C GLY A 11 -12.97 5.64 -0.39
N THR A 12 -11.84 5.62 0.33
CA THR A 12 -10.51 5.53 -0.30
C THR A 12 -10.33 4.15 -0.91
N PRO A 13 -10.17 4.01 -2.24
CA PRO A 13 -10.09 2.69 -2.88
C PRO A 13 -8.79 1.94 -2.55
N PHE A 14 -7.68 2.68 -2.36
CA PHE A 14 -6.35 2.12 -2.07
C PHE A 14 -5.68 2.84 -0.89
N GLY A 15 -5.23 2.08 0.11
CA GLY A 15 -4.45 2.58 1.24
C GLY A 15 -2.99 2.15 1.13
N VAL A 16 -2.07 3.10 0.96
CA VAL A 16 -0.63 2.82 0.95
C VAL A 16 -0.06 3.00 2.36
N THR A 17 0.66 1.99 2.85
CA THR A 17 1.34 2.02 4.15
C THR A 17 2.84 1.91 3.94
N ILE A 18 3.57 2.86 4.52
CA ILE A 18 5.03 2.92 4.55
C ILE A 18 5.46 2.52 5.96
N ASP A 19 6.33 1.53 6.06
CA ASP A 19 6.86 1.01 7.33
C ASP A 19 8.38 1.20 7.41
N PHE A 20 8.96 0.87 8.57
CA PHE A 20 10.41 0.93 8.79
C PHE A 20 11.19 -0.07 7.92
N GLU A 21 10.51 -1.08 7.38
CA GLU A 21 11.10 -2.04 6.45
C GLU A 21 11.28 -1.40 5.06
N THR A 22 10.36 -0.51 4.62
CA THR A 22 10.56 0.34 3.44
C THR A 22 11.84 1.18 3.54
N LEU A 23 12.18 1.64 4.75
CA LEU A 23 13.36 2.47 5.03
C LEU A 23 14.67 1.66 5.05
N GLY A 24 14.61 0.33 4.96
CA GLY A 24 15.79 -0.54 4.95
C GLY A 24 16.38 -0.83 6.33
N GLU A 25 15.65 -0.56 7.42
CA GLU A 25 16.15 -0.70 8.79
C GLU A 25 16.41 -2.17 9.20
N LYS A 26 15.78 -3.14 8.52
CA LYS A 26 15.92 -4.59 8.79
C LYS A 26 16.63 -5.39 7.69
N GLY A 27 16.99 -4.77 6.56
CA GLY A 27 17.64 -5.44 5.43
C GLY A 27 17.32 -4.75 4.11
N GLU A 28 18.31 -4.65 3.21
CA GLU A 28 18.17 -4.02 1.89
C GLU A 28 17.14 -4.71 0.99
N GLU A 29 16.74 -5.94 1.30
CA GLU A 29 15.79 -6.75 0.53
C GLU A 29 14.37 -6.18 0.48
N LEU A 30 13.98 -5.36 1.47
CA LEU A 30 12.64 -4.75 1.57
C LEU A 30 12.65 -3.24 1.32
N ARG A 31 13.82 -2.68 0.99
CA ARG A 31 14.00 -1.26 0.71
C ARG A 31 13.17 -0.86 -0.52
N ASP A 32 12.51 0.29 -0.44
CA ASP A 32 11.62 0.83 -1.50
C ASP A 32 10.38 -0.04 -1.80
N THR A 33 9.96 -0.89 -0.86
CA THR A 33 8.68 -1.61 -0.96
C THR A 33 7.65 -1.04 0.01
N VAL A 34 6.41 -0.88 -0.46
CA VAL A 34 5.29 -0.37 0.33
C VAL A 34 4.17 -1.38 0.38
N THR A 35 3.36 -1.35 1.44
CA THR A 35 2.18 -2.21 1.56
C THR A 35 0.97 -1.49 1.00
N LEU A 36 0.41 -2.03 -0.09
CA LEU A 36 -0.82 -1.56 -0.70
C LEU A 36 -1.99 -2.38 -0.14
N ARG A 37 -2.95 -1.70 0.48
CA ARG A 37 -4.22 -2.29 0.90
C ARG A 37 -5.33 -1.87 -0.07
N ASP A 38 -6.05 -2.85 -0.58
CA ASP A 38 -7.21 -2.65 -1.43
C ASP A 38 -8.48 -2.74 -0.57
N ARG A 39 -9.36 -1.73 -0.69
CA ARG A 39 -10.60 -1.65 0.09
C ARG A 39 -11.59 -2.76 -0.30
N ASP A 40 -11.77 -2.98 -1.59
CA ASP A 40 -12.82 -3.85 -2.12
C ASP A 40 -12.50 -5.32 -1.88
N SER A 41 -11.22 -5.69 -2.03
CA SER A 41 -10.76 -7.05 -1.77
C SER A 41 -10.32 -7.30 -0.32
N MET A 42 -10.15 -6.25 0.48
CA MET A 42 -9.52 -6.27 1.81
C MET A 42 -8.12 -6.92 1.84
N LYS A 43 -7.46 -7.08 0.69
CA LYS A 43 -6.12 -7.69 0.59
C LYS A 43 -5.02 -6.67 0.89
N GLN A 44 -3.93 -7.17 1.45
CA GLN A 44 -2.69 -6.42 1.68
C GLN A 44 -1.58 -7.07 0.85
N GLU A 45 -1.04 -6.33 -0.11
CA GLU A 45 0.03 -6.78 -0.99
C GLU A 45 1.24 -5.86 -0.84
N ARG A 46 2.43 -6.44 -0.79
CA ARG A 46 3.67 -5.67 -0.77
C ARG A 46 4.13 -5.44 -2.20
N VAL A 47 4.29 -4.18 -2.58
CA VAL A 47 4.62 -3.78 -3.94
C VAL A 47 5.82 -2.83 -3.93
N ALA A 48 6.63 -2.88 -4.97
CA ALA A 48 7.71 -1.91 -5.13
C ALA A 48 7.12 -0.52 -5.42
N ILE A 49 7.74 0.53 -4.85
CA ILE A 49 7.33 1.93 -5.08
C ILE A 49 7.33 2.27 -6.58
N LYS A 50 8.24 1.66 -7.35
CA LYS A 50 8.36 1.84 -8.80
C LYS A 50 7.11 1.38 -9.56
N ASP A 51 6.49 0.30 -9.10
CA ASP A 51 5.32 -0.31 -9.76
C ASP A 51 4.00 0.27 -9.26
N LEU A 52 4.00 0.89 -8.07
CA LEU A 52 2.84 1.53 -7.45
C LEU A 52 2.02 2.44 -8.39
N PRO A 53 2.61 3.41 -9.12
CA PRO A 53 1.83 4.28 -10.02
C PRO A 53 1.16 3.50 -11.17
N GLN A 54 1.81 2.46 -11.70
CA GLN A 54 1.24 1.61 -12.74
C GLN A 54 0.06 0.78 -12.20
N ILE A 55 0.22 0.20 -11.01
CA ILE A 55 -0.83 -0.60 -10.36
C ILE A 55 -2.07 0.27 -10.07
N ILE A 56 -1.87 1.45 -9.50
CA ILE A 56 -2.96 2.39 -9.19
C ILE A 56 -3.63 2.86 -10.48
N SER A 57 -2.86 3.26 -11.49
CA SER A 57 -3.42 3.69 -12.77
C SER A 57 -4.19 2.59 -13.49
N THR A 58 -3.78 1.33 -13.36
CA THR A 58 -4.46 0.18 -13.96
C THR A 58 -5.76 -0.15 -13.23
N LYS A 59 -5.79 -0.02 -11.90
CA LYS A 59 -6.98 -0.34 -11.11
C LYS A 59 -8.03 0.79 -11.05
N ILE A 60 -7.64 2.05 -11.28
CA ILE A 60 -8.56 3.19 -11.32
C ILE A 60 -9.25 3.33 -12.69
N ARG A 61 -8.61 2.85 -13.75
CA ARG A 61 -9.08 2.98 -15.14
C ARG A 61 -10.05 1.87 -15.50
#